data_AF-A0A402ACF0-F1
#
_entry.id   AF-A0A402ACF0-F1
#
_cell.length_a   1.000
_cell.length_b   1.000
_cell.length_c   1.000
_cell.angle_alpha   90.00
_cell.angle_beta   90.00
_cell.angle_gamma   90.00
#
_symmetry.space_group_name_H-M   'P 1'
#
loop_
_entity.id
_entity.type
_entity.pdbx_description
1 polymer ?
#
loop_
_entity_poly.entity_id
_entity_poly.type
_entity_poly.pdbx_seq_one_letter_code
_entity_poly.pdbx_strand_id
1 'polypeptide(L)'
;MKHQSRQVTLSVYYSYASSDEYLCNQLSKHLAPLVHIGIVKEWFEYLITPGKNYAEEKRHALEASNLILLLISSDYLASDECFREMRFALEHHRRDKVQVVPIILRPCLWDVTLLLAYTACLAMVKQ
;
A
#
# COMPACT_ATOMS: atom_id res chain seq x y z
N MET A 1 2.35 35.72 -12.61
CA MET A 1 1.32 34.69 -12.83
C MET A 1 1.78 33.42 -12.15
N LYS A 2 1.15 32.99 -11.04
CA LYS A 2 1.51 31.75 -10.35
C LYS A 2 0.93 30.59 -11.16
N HIS A 3 1.77 29.73 -11.73
CA HIS A 3 1.32 28.44 -12.24
C HIS A 3 0.81 27.64 -11.05
N GLN A 4 -0.53 27.55 -10.92
CA GLN A 4 -1.17 26.69 -9.95
C GLN A 4 -1.12 25.27 -10.52
N SER A 5 -0.01 24.58 -10.29
CA SER A 5 0.10 23.15 -10.54
C SER A 5 -0.98 22.45 -9.72
N ARG A 6 -1.87 21.71 -10.39
CA ARG A 6 -2.91 20.89 -9.75
C ARG A 6 -2.21 19.92 -8.80
N GLN A 7 -2.28 20.18 -7.50
CA GLN A 7 -1.69 19.31 -6.48
C GLN A 7 -2.55 18.04 -6.42
N VAL A 8 -2.05 16.95 -7.00
CA VAL A 8 -2.70 15.65 -6.92
C VAL A 8 -2.37 15.07 -5.55
N THR A 9 -3.37 14.91 -4.70
CA THR A 9 -3.23 14.21 -3.43
C THR A 9 -3.17 12.71 -3.69
N LEU A 10 -2.09 12.06 -3.27
CA LEU A 10 -1.89 10.62 -3.39
C LEU A 10 -2.71 9.90 -2.32
N SER A 11 -3.70 9.10 -2.73
CA SER A 11 -4.37 8.16 -1.82
C SER A 11 -3.47 6.95 -1.54
N VAL A 12 -3.19 6.70 -0.26
CA VAL A 12 -2.28 5.65 0.21
C VAL A 12 -3.06 4.57 0.97
N TYR A 13 -2.89 3.32 0.54
CA TYR A 13 -3.38 2.13 1.23
C TYR A 13 -2.22 1.34 1.82
N TYR A 14 -2.38 0.88 3.06
CA TYR A 14 -1.44 0.00 3.73
C TYR A 14 -1.97 -1.42 3.69
N SER A 15 -1.26 -2.31 3.00
CA SER A 15 -1.48 -3.76 3.12
C SER A 15 -0.46 -4.30 4.11
N TYR A 16 -0.91 -4.80 5.25
CA TYR A 16 -0.07 -5.33 6.33
C TYR A 16 -0.78 -6.48 7.04
N ALA A 17 -0.02 -7.36 7.69
CA ALA A 17 -0.60 -8.37 8.57
C ALA A 17 -1.05 -7.70 9.88
N SER A 18 -2.14 -8.16 10.50
CA SER A 18 -2.62 -7.57 11.76
C SER A 18 -1.56 -7.57 12.88
N SER A 19 -0.65 -8.55 12.88
CA SER A 19 0.51 -8.59 13.79
C SER A 19 1.49 -7.42 13.63
N ASP A 20 1.45 -6.73 12.49
CA ASP A 20 2.34 -5.63 12.10
C ASP A 20 1.68 -4.26 12.22
N GLU A 21 0.49 -4.17 12.80
CA GLU A 21 -0.25 -2.91 12.98
C GLU A 21 0.60 -1.85 13.69
N TYR A 22 1.38 -2.25 14.69
CA TYR A 22 2.30 -1.34 15.38
C TYR A 22 3.31 -0.70 14.41
N LEU A 23 3.91 -1.48 13.51
CA LEU A 23 4.90 -0.99 12.53
C LEU A 23 4.23 -0.14 11.44
N CYS A 24 3.03 -0.52 11.01
CA CYS A 24 2.21 0.30 10.12
C CYS A 24 1.94 1.68 10.72
N ASN A 25 1.56 1.73 12.00
CA ASN A 25 1.34 2.99 12.73
C ASN A 25 2.62 3.83 12.88
N GLN A 26 3.80 3.21 13.02
CA GLN A 26 5.07 3.95 13.01
C GLN A 26 5.35 4.55 11.63
N LEU A 27 5.14 3.79 10.55
CA LEU A 27 5.31 4.30 9.19
C LEU A 27 4.36 5.47 8.89
N SER A 28 3.09 5.37 9.29
CA SER A 28 2.13 6.47 9.16
C SER A 28 2.62 7.75 9.86
N LYS A 29 3.18 7.64 11.07
CA LYS A 29 3.77 8.81 11.76
C LYS A 29 4.92 9.46 10.98
N HIS A 30 5.73 8.67 10.28
CA HIS A 30 6.75 9.21 9.38
C HIS A 30 6.17 9.92 8.16
N LEU A 31 4.99 9.51 7.70
CA LEU A 31 4.27 10.12 6.57
C LEU A 31 3.38 11.29 6.99
N ALA A 32 3.13 11.49 8.29
CA ALA A 32 2.31 12.55 8.83
C ALA A 32 2.65 13.97 8.31
N PRO A 33 3.93 14.36 8.11
CA PRO A 33 4.25 15.66 7.49
C PRO A 33 3.66 15.80 6.08
N LEU A 34 3.68 14.74 5.27
CA LEU A 34 3.12 14.72 3.91
C LEU A 34 1.59 14.79 3.91
N VAL A 35 0.97 14.18 4.92
CA VAL A 35 -0.48 14.31 5.16
C VAL A 35 -0.83 15.74 5.54
N HIS A 36 -0.06 16.36 6.45
CA HIS A 36 -0.31 17.71 6.93
C HIS A 36 -0.26 18.77 5.81
N ILE A 37 0.61 18.59 4.81
CA ILE A 37 0.72 19.47 3.64
C ILE A 37 -0.16 19.03 2.46
N GLY A 38 -1.04 18.03 2.65
CA GLY A 38 -2.04 17.60 1.67
C GLY A 38 -1.48 16.84 0.45
N ILE A 39 -0.24 16.36 0.51
CA ILE A 39 0.35 15.53 -0.55
C ILE A 39 -0.16 14.09 -0.45
N VAL A 40 -0.33 13.57 0.77
CA VAL A 40 -0.80 12.21 1.03
C VAL A 40 -2.17 12.25 1.71
N LYS A 41 -3.05 11.34 1.30
CA LYS A 41 -4.28 10.99 2.00
C LYS A 41 -4.23 9.51 2.35
N GLU A 42 -4.10 9.19 3.63
CA GLU A 42 -4.09 7.82 4.11
C GLU A 42 -5.52 7.27 4.24
N TRP A 43 -5.67 5.97 4.01
CA TRP A 43 -6.87 5.22 4.39
C TRP A 43 -6.58 4.34 5.59
N PHE A 44 -7.50 4.32 6.57
CA PHE A 44 -7.43 3.46 7.74
C PHE A 44 -8.76 2.76 7.99
N GLU A 45 -8.69 1.54 8.52
CA GLU A 45 -9.86 0.68 8.77
C GLU A 45 -10.85 1.29 9.77
N TYR A 46 -10.39 2.10 10.73
CA TYR A 46 -11.26 2.80 11.68
C TYR A 46 -12.11 3.91 11.05
N LEU A 47 -11.90 4.25 9.78
CA LEU A 47 -12.75 5.18 9.03
C LEU A 47 -14.07 4.53 8.58
N ILE A 48 -14.23 3.21 8.75
CA ILE A 48 -15.44 2.49 8.37
C ILE A 48 -16.58 2.85 9.33
N THR A 49 -17.65 3.42 8.78
CA THR A 49 -18.84 3.78 9.54
C THR A 49 -19.52 2.53 10.12
N PRO A 50 -19.94 2.54 11.41
CA PRO A 50 -20.71 1.44 11.98
C PRO A 50 -21.92 1.08 11.11
N GLY A 51 -22.12 -0.21 10.87
CA GLY A 51 -23.21 -0.73 10.03
C GLY A 51 -22.86 -0.91 8.54
N LYS A 52 -21.66 -0.51 8.09
CA LYS A 52 -21.16 -0.85 6.74
C LYS A 52 -20.47 -2.20 6.70
N ASN A 53 -20.50 -2.86 5.54
CA ASN A 53 -19.75 -4.10 5.32
C ASN A 53 -18.25 -3.78 5.23
N TYR A 54 -17.52 -4.18 6.27
CA TYR A 54 -16.09 -3.95 6.41
C TYR A 54 -15.27 -4.47 5.21
N ALA A 55 -15.57 -5.67 4.71
CA ALA A 55 -14.82 -6.27 3.60
C ALA A 55 -15.00 -5.48 2.29
N GLU A 56 -16.20 -4.95 2.05
CA GLU A 56 -16.50 -4.13 0.88
C GLU A 56 -15.82 -2.77 0.92
N GLU A 57 -15.82 -2.10 2.08
CA GLU A 57 -15.14 -0.81 2.24
C GLU A 57 -13.62 -0.96 2.11
N LYS A 58 -13.05 -2.03 2.66
CA LYS A 58 -11.63 -2.36 2.51
C LYS A 58 -11.27 -2.61 1.04
N ARG A 59 -12.10 -3.39 0.32
CA ARG A 59 -11.95 -3.62 -1.12
C ARG A 59 -12.02 -2.32 -1.93
N HIS A 60 -13.00 -1.46 -1.65
CA HIS A 60 -13.12 -0.16 -2.33
C HIS A 60 -11.92 0.75 -2.06
N ALA A 61 -11.40 0.76 -0.83
CA ALA A 61 -10.22 1.54 -0.49
C ALA A 61 -8.98 1.06 -1.24
N LEU A 62 -8.78 -0.25 -1.31
CA LEU A 62 -7.71 -0.88 -2.08
C LEU A 62 -7.83 -0.53 -3.58
N GLU A 63 -9.03 -0.60 -4.16
CA GLU A 63 -9.31 -0.28 -5.57
C GLU A 63 -9.14 1.22 -5.89
N ALA A 64 -9.49 2.11 -4.96
CA ALA A 64 -9.45 3.56 -5.15
C ALA A 64 -8.08 4.20 -4.86
N SER A 65 -7.11 3.43 -4.37
CA SER A 65 -5.82 3.95 -3.97
C SER A 65 -4.87 4.18 -5.14
N ASN A 66 -4.10 5.26 -5.10
CA ASN A 66 -3.08 5.56 -6.10
C ASN A 66 -1.73 4.91 -5.75
N LEU A 67 -1.49 4.69 -4.47
CA LEU A 67 -0.30 4.04 -3.94
C LEU A 67 -0.70 2.96 -2.93
N ILE A 68 -0.18 1.76 -3.11
CA ILE A 68 -0.35 0.64 -2.18
C ILE A 68 1.03 0.31 -1.59
N LEU A 69 1.15 0.41 -0.28
CA LEU A 69 2.35 0.01 0.46
C LEU A 69 2.15 -1.43 0.95
N LEU A 70 2.98 -2.35 0.48
CA LEU A 70 2.98 -3.75 0.94
C LEU A 70 4.00 -3.89 2.07
N LEU A 71 3.54 -4.00 3.31
CA LEU A 71 4.39 -4.10 4.49
C LEU A 71 4.69 -5.58 4.76
N ILE A 72 5.77 -6.05 4.14
CA ILE A 72 6.07 -7.47 4.00
C ILE A 72 6.87 -7.96 5.22
N SER A 73 6.36 -9.03 5.80
CA SER A 73 6.91 -9.77 6.93
C SER A 73 6.61 -11.26 6.77
N SER A 74 7.15 -12.10 7.66
CA SER A 74 6.77 -13.52 7.75
C SER A 74 5.26 -13.72 7.88
N ASP A 75 4.61 -12.89 8.69
CA ASP A 75 3.18 -12.98 8.99
C ASP A 75 2.33 -12.46 7.82
N TYR A 76 2.83 -11.45 7.11
CA TYR A 76 2.23 -11.01 5.85
C TYR A 76 2.21 -12.13 4.81
N LEU A 77 3.33 -12.82 4.63
CA LEU A 77 3.46 -13.91 3.66
C LEU A 77 2.64 -15.15 4.06
N ALA A 78 2.39 -15.34 5.36
CA ALA A 78 1.55 -16.43 5.88
C ALA A 78 0.04 -16.11 5.88
N SER A 79 -0.35 -14.85 5.63
CA SER A 79 -1.75 -14.41 5.65
C SER A 79 -2.41 -14.51 4.28
N ASP A 80 -3.46 -15.33 4.18
CA ASP A 80 -4.25 -15.47 2.95
C ASP A 80 -4.90 -14.14 2.51
N GLU A 81 -5.27 -13.29 3.46
CA GLU A 81 -5.84 -11.97 3.17
C GLU A 81 -4.80 -11.04 2.55
N CYS A 82 -3.63 -10.90 3.19
CA CYS A 82 -2.53 -10.11 2.67
C CYS A 82 -2.07 -10.61 1.30
N PHE A 83 -2.05 -11.92 1.10
CA PHE A 83 -1.70 -12.52 -0.18
C PHE A 83 -2.70 -12.19 -1.29
N ARG A 84 -4.00 -12.14 -0.99
CA ARG A 84 -5.04 -11.68 -1.94
C ARG A 84 -4.86 -10.20 -2.31
N GLU A 85 -4.61 -9.34 -1.33
CA GLU A 85 -4.36 -7.91 -1.56
C GLU A 85 -3.09 -7.67 -2.40
N MET A 86 -2.00 -8.39 -2.10
CA MET A 86 -0.77 -8.33 -2.88
C MET A 86 -1.02 -8.71 -4.35
N ARG A 87 -1.76 -9.80 -4.61
CA ARG A 87 -2.10 -10.20 -5.99
C ARG A 87 -2.90 -9.11 -6.71
N PHE A 88 -3.90 -8.54 -6.05
CA PHE A 88 -4.68 -7.44 -6.60
C PHE A 88 -3.79 -6.24 -6.95
N ALA A 89 -2.96 -5.81 -5.99
CA ALA A 89 -2.07 -4.66 -6.13
C ALA A 89 -1.09 -4.86 -7.29
N LEU A 90 -0.43 -6.02 -7.37
CA LEU A 90 0.52 -6.34 -8.42
C LEU A 90 -0.14 -6.42 -9.81
N GLU A 91 -1.34 -7.00 -9.91
CA GLU A 91 -2.08 -7.08 -11.17
C GLU A 91 -2.49 -5.70 -11.69
N HIS A 92 -2.90 -4.80 -10.80
CA HIS A 92 -3.25 -3.43 -11.18
C HIS A 92 -2.03 -2.56 -11.45
N HIS A 93 -0.91 -2.82 -10.77
CA HIS A 93 0.36 -2.16 -11.03
C HIS A 93 0.86 -2.44 -12.45
N ARG A 94 0.81 -3.70 -12.90
CA ARG A 94 1.19 -4.10 -14.27
C ARG A 94 0.36 -3.43 -15.36
N ARG A 95 -0.79 -2.88 -15.01
CA ARG A 95 -1.70 -2.15 -15.92
C ARG A 95 -1.57 -0.63 -15.78
N ASP A 96 -0.52 -0.15 -15.10
CA ASP A 96 -0.25 1.26 -14.78
C ASP A 96 -1.40 1.97 -14.03
N LYS A 97 -2.25 1.21 -13.33
CA LYS A 97 -3.43 1.76 -12.63
C LYS A 97 -3.14 2.19 -11.20
N VAL A 98 -2.14 1.59 -10.56
CA VAL A 98 -1.76 1.87 -9.17
C VAL A 98 -0.25 1.71 -9.01
N GLN A 99 0.36 2.56 -8.19
CA GLN A 99 1.74 2.37 -7.78
C GLN A 99 1.78 1.42 -6.59
N VAL A 100 2.70 0.46 -6.61
CA VAL A 100 2.90 -0.49 -5.52
C VAL A 100 4.31 -0.31 -5.01
N VAL A 101 4.51 -0.22 -3.70
CA VAL A 101 5.84 -0.13 -3.09
C VAL A 101 5.95 -1.18 -1.99
N PRO A 102 6.77 -2.23 -2.16
CA PRO A 102 7.06 -3.19 -1.11
C PRO A 102 8.02 -2.59 -0.07
N ILE A 103 7.68 -2.76 1.22
CA ILE A 103 8.48 -2.36 2.38
C ILE A 103 8.74 -3.60 3.22
N ILE A 104 9.99 -4.05 3.28
CA ILE A 104 10.36 -5.23 4.06
C ILE A 104 10.50 -4.82 5.53
N LEU A 105 9.60 -5.29 6.38
CA LEU A 105 9.58 -4.95 7.82
C LEU A 105 10.61 -5.74 8.61
N ARG A 106 10.84 -7.00 8.22
CA ARG A 106 11.81 -7.92 8.87
C ARG A 106 12.28 -9.00 7.89
N PRO A 107 13.44 -9.63 8.12
CA PRO A 107 13.93 -10.71 7.27
C PRO A 107 12.89 -11.82 7.09
N CYS A 108 12.58 -12.15 5.84
CA CYS A 108 11.65 -13.20 5.45
C CYS A 108 11.92 -13.60 3.99
N LEU A 109 11.31 -14.69 3.51
CA LEU A 109 11.48 -15.22 2.15
C LEU A 109 10.71 -14.41 1.09
N TRP A 110 10.72 -13.08 1.19
CA TRP A 110 10.01 -12.20 0.26
C TRP A 110 10.56 -12.33 -1.17
N ASP A 111 11.86 -12.61 -1.28
CA ASP A 111 12.63 -12.82 -2.50
C ASP A 111 12.39 -14.17 -3.17
N VAL A 112 11.58 -15.07 -2.59
CA VAL A 112 11.16 -16.33 -3.22
C VAL A 112 9.70 -16.26 -3.67
N THR A 113 8.98 -15.18 -3.32
CA THR A 113 7.54 -15.02 -3.60
C THR A 113 7.25 -14.24 -4.88
N LEU A 114 5.97 -13.95 -5.15
CA LEU A 114 5.46 -13.18 -6.31
C LEU A 114 6.18 -11.83 -6.54
N LEU A 115 6.86 -11.29 -5.53
CA LEU A 115 7.65 -10.07 -5.62
C LEU A 115 8.88 -10.20 -6.53
N LEU A 116 9.36 -11.42 -6.81
CA LEU A 116 10.42 -11.62 -7.82
C LEU A 116 10.00 -11.07 -9.19
N ALA A 117 8.77 -11.31 -9.61
CA ALA A 117 8.24 -10.78 -10.87
C ALA A 117 8.11 -9.24 -10.86
N TYR A 118 7.96 -8.65 -9.68
CA TYR A 118 7.91 -7.20 -9.48
C TYR A 118 9.32 -6.56 -9.55
N THR A 119 10.34 -7.18 -8.94
CA THR A 119 11.73 -6.68 -9.02
C THR A 119 12.30 -6.68 -10.44
N ALA A 120 11.89 -7.63 -11.29
CA ALA A 120 12.25 -7.64 -12.70
C ALA A 120 11.70 -6.41 -13.47
N CYS A 121 10.58 -5.83 -13.01
CA CYS A 121 10.00 -4.62 -13.60
C CYS A 121 10.71 -3.34 -13.13
N LEU A 122 11.10 -3.27 -11.85
CA LEU A 122 11.89 -2.15 -11.32
C LEU A 122 13.35 -2.15 -11.82
N ALA A 123 13.90 -3.31 -12.19
CA ALA A 123 15.24 -3.40 -12.78
C ALA A 123 15.34 -2.71 -14.15
N MET A 124 14.21 -2.39 -14.81
CA MET A 124 14.20 -1.55 -16.03
C MET A 124 14.33 -0.05 -15.75
N VAL A 125 14.40 0.38 -14.48
CA VAL A 125 14.60 1.79 -14.07
C VAL A 125 15.86 1.96 -13.20
N LYS A 126 16.84 1.04 -13.32
CA LYS A 126 18.22 1.33 -12.87
C LYS A 126 19.06 1.67 -14.08
N GLN A 127 19.49 2.93 -14.13
CA GLN A 127 20.58 3.42 -14.99
C GLN A 127 21.84 2.56 -14.81
#